data_AF-A0A2P8K6L0-F1
#
_entry.id   AF-A0A2P8K6L0-F1
#
_cell.length_a   1.000
_cell.length_b   1.000
_cell.length_c   1.000
_cell.angle_alpha   90.00
_cell.angle_beta   90.00
_cell.angle_gamma   90.00
#
_symmetry.space_group_name_H-M   'P 1'
#
loop_
_entity.id
_entity.type
_entity.pdbx_description
1 polymer ?
#
loop_
_entity_poly.entity_id
_entity_poly.type
_entity_poly.pdbx_seq_one_letter_code
_entity_poly.pdbx_strand_id
1 'polypeptide(L)'
;ADMRLADMTADNDASRLFSTDEVVPGMFTRQAWEQAVQPAIEKVVAERRDEMDWVLSDTKQTAAQSTSPEALRARLAERYFADFSGAWLDFLNSLRWQRAATLSDAIDQLTLMADVRQSPLVALMNTLSVQGRT
;
A
#
# COMPACT_ATOMS: atom_id res chain seq x y z
N ALA A 1 -6.30 -0.88 11.28
CA ALA A 1 -5.70 0.36 11.79
C ALA A 1 -4.67 0.83 10.77
N ASP A 2 -4.33 2.11 10.78
CA ASP A 2 -3.28 2.65 9.89
C ASP A 2 -1.91 2.16 10.31
N MET A 3 -0.98 2.07 9.36
CA MET A 3 0.37 1.57 9.56
C MET A 3 1.33 2.74 9.74
N ARG A 4 1.95 2.81 10.93
CA ARG A 4 2.94 3.82 11.30
C ARG A 4 4.35 3.30 11.06
N LEU A 5 5.33 4.20 11.05
CA LEU A 5 6.75 3.83 10.92
C LEU A 5 7.19 2.74 11.92
N ALA A 6 6.75 2.84 13.19
CA ALA A 6 7.06 1.83 14.21
C ALA A 6 6.52 0.43 13.87
N ASP A 7 5.33 0.35 13.26
CA ASP A 7 4.75 -0.93 12.84
C ASP A 7 5.56 -1.56 11.69
N MET A 8 6.23 -0.73 10.87
CA MET A 8 7.03 -1.17 9.73
C MET A 8 8.46 -1.58 10.10
N THR A 9 8.98 -1.12 11.23
CA THR A 9 10.34 -1.44 11.69
C THR A 9 10.39 -2.47 12.81
N ALA A 10 9.23 -2.95 13.28
CA ALA A 10 9.10 -3.91 14.38
C ALA A 10 9.89 -3.44 15.61
N ASP A 11 10.73 -4.31 16.19
CA ASP A 11 11.52 -4.01 17.39
C ASP A 11 12.71 -3.06 17.13
N ASN A 12 12.98 -2.70 15.87
CA ASN A 12 14.03 -1.74 15.55
C ASN A 12 13.52 -0.33 15.80
N ASP A 13 14.13 0.36 16.75
CA ASP A 13 13.76 1.72 17.12
C ASP A 13 14.07 2.72 16.00
N ALA A 14 13.09 2.92 15.11
CA ALA A 14 13.18 3.82 13.99
C ALA A 14 13.37 5.28 14.40
N SER A 15 12.91 5.66 15.60
CA SER A 15 12.99 7.04 16.07
C SER A 15 14.42 7.52 16.28
N ARG A 16 15.40 6.60 16.33
CA ARG A 16 16.84 6.93 16.40
C ARG A 16 17.40 7.46 15.08
N LEU A 17 16.80 7.09 13.94
CA LEU A 17 17.27 7.44 12.60
C LEU A 17 16.28 8.31 11.84
N PHE A 18 14.99 8.04 11.98
CA PHE A 18 13.94 8.61 11.14
C PHE A 18 12.81 9.21 11.98
N SER A 19 12.21 10.27 11.47
CA SER A 19 10.90 10.76 11.90
C SER A 19 9.98 10.94 10.72
N THR A 20 8.69 10.76 10.98
CA THR A 20 7.60 11.16 10.09
C THR A 20 6.33 11.33 10.93
N ASP A 21 5.48 12.26 10.51
CA ASP A 21 4.11 12.40 10.99
C ASP A 21 3.09 11.68 10.08
N GLU A 22 3.54 11.23 8.91
CA GLU A 22 2.72 10.55 7.91
C GLU A 22 2.50 9.08 8.30
N VAL A 23 1.35 8.54 7.89
CA VAL A 23 0.99 7.15 8.09
C VAL A 23 0.48 6.57 6.77
N VAL A 24 0.62 5.26 6.59
CA VAL A 24 -0.04 4.57 5.47
C VAL A 24 -1.44 4.14 5.93
N PRO A 25 -2.52 4.61 5.29
CA PRO A 25 -3.86 4.15 5.63
C PRO A 25 -3.97 2.63 5.54
N GLY A 26 -4.59 1.99 6.53
CA GLY A 26 -4.59 0.52 6.64
C GLY A 26 -5.21 -0.19 5.44
N MET A 27 -6.09 0.51 4.71
CA MET A 27 -6.69 0.04 3.45
C MET A 27 -5.69 -0.13 2.30
N PHE A 28 -4.52 0.50 2.38
CA PHE A 28 -3.44 0.41 1.39
C PHE A 28 -2.31 -0.49 1.87
N THR A 29 -2.69 -1.62 2.47
CA THR A 29 -1.76 -2.69 2.85
C THR A 29 -2.05 -3.93 2.03
N ARG A 30 -1.04 -4.80 1.90
CA ARG A 30 -1.18 -6.11 1.27
C ARG A 30 -2.31 -6.93 1.86
N GLN A 31 -2.41 -6.93 3.19
CA GLN A 31 -3.49 -7.62 3.88
C GLN A 31 -4.86 -7.07 3.46
N ALA A 32 -5.02 -5.74 3.41
CA ALA A 32 -6.28 -5.14 3.01
C ALA A 32 -6.62 -5.45 1.54
N TRP A 33 -5.62 -5.45 0.65
CA TRP A 33 -5.79 -5.89 -0.74
C TRP A 33 -6.34 -7.31 -0.82
N GLU A 34 -5.62 -8.27 -0.23
CA GLU A 34 -5.93 -9.70 -0.32
C GLU A 34 -7.25 -10.06 0.37
N GLN A 35 -7.55 -9.45 1.52
CA GLN A 35 -8.67 -9.87 2.37
C GLN A 35 -9.95 -9.06 2.19
N ALA A 36 -9.88 -7.84 1.64
CA ALA A 36 -11.04 -6.96 1.56
C ALA A 36 -11.25 -6.38 0.16
N VAL A 37 -10.24 -5.72 -0.41
CA VAL A 37 -10.41 -4.96 -1.65
C VAL A 37 -10.59 -5.87 -2.85
N GLN A 38 -9.71 -6.86 -3.04
CA GLN A 38 -9.82 -7.79 -4.15
C GLN A 38 -11.15 -8.56 -4.11
N PRO A 39 -11.57 -9.17 -2.97
CA PRO A 39 -12.89 -9.83 -2.88
C PRO A 39 -14.07 -8.88 -3.16
N ALA A 40 -14.01 -7.62 -2.71
CA ALA A 40 -15.06 -6.64 -2.97
C ALA A 40 -15.16 -6.29 -4.46
N ILE A 41 -14.02 -6.12 -5.15
CA ILE A 41 -13.98 -5.90 -6.60
C ILE A 41 -14.57 -7.11 -7.33
N GLU A 42 -14.18 -8.33 -6.94
CA GLU A 42 -14.69 -9.57 -7.54
C GLU A 42 -16.21 -9.68 -7.41
N LYS A 43 -16.77 -9.31 -6.24
CA LYS A 43 -18.22 -9.28 -6.01
C LYS A 43 -18.94 -8.32 -6.95
N VAL A 44 -18.47 -7.07 -7.05
CA VAL A 44 -19.09 -6.06 -7.94
C VAL A 44 -19.01 -6.47 -9.42
N VAL A 45 -17.91 -7.11 -9.81
CA VAL A 45 -17.72 -7.62 -11.17
C VAL A 45 -18.66 -8.79 -11.46
N ALA A 46 -18.92 -9.66 -10.48
CA ALA A 46 -19.89 -10.76 -10.63
C ALA A 46 -21.32 -10.22 -10.78
N GLU A 47 -21.73 -9.27 -9.92
CA GLU A 47 -23.05 -8.62 -10.01
C GLU A 47 -23.27 -7.98 -11.39
N ARG A 48 -22.24 -7.29 -11.92
CA ARG A 48 -22.28 -6.70 -13.27
C ARG A 48 -22.44 -7.74 -14.38
N ARG A 49 -21.82 -8.92 -14.22
CA ARG A 49 -21.94 -10.01 -15.20
C ARG A 49 -23.36 -10.57 -15.21
N ASP A 50 -23.95 -10.78 -14.04
CA ASP A 50 -25.29 -11.31 -13.88
C ASP A 50 -26.34 -10.35 -14.45
N GLU A 51 -26.18 -9.03 -14.22
CA GLU A 51 -27.00 -8.00 -14.86
C GLU A 51 -26.94 -8.07 -16.39
N MET A 52 -25.73 -8.22 -16.95
CA MET A 52 -25.55 -8.30 -18.40
C MET A 52 -26.17 -9.58 -19.00
N ASP A 53 -26.05 -10.72 -18.31
CA ASP A 53 -26.62 -12.00 -18.76
C ASP A 53 -28.17 -11.98 -18.73
N TRP A 54 -28.75 -11.37 -17.70
CA TRP A 54 -30.19 -11.14 -17.63
C TRP A 54 -30.67 -10.22 -18.77
N VAL A 55 -29.98 -9.10 -19.03
CA VAL A 55 -30.38 -8.16 -20.10
C VAL A 55 -30.25 -8.77 -21.50
N LEU A 56 -29.27 -9.65 -21.75
CA LEU A 56 -29.13 -10.33 -23.03
C LEU A 56 -30.26 -11.32 -23.33
N SER A 57 -30.97 -11.79 -22.30
CA SER A 57 -32.10 -12.71 -22.43
C SER A 57 -33.39 -12.03 -22.93
N ASP A 58 -33.52 -10.69 -22.83
CA ASP A 58 -34.79 -9.97 -23.04
C ASP A 58 -34.82 -9.04 -24.29
N THR A 59 -33.97 -9.30 -25.28
CA THR A 59 -33.99 -8.67 -26.63
C THR A 59 -33.22 -7.35 -26.82
N LYS A 60 -32.33 -7.36 -27.82
CA LYS A 60 -31.77 -6.25 -28.63
C LYS A 60 -32.09 -4.82 -28.16
N GLN A 61 -31.34 -4.30 -27.19
CA GLN A 61 -31.20 -2.86 -26.99
C GLN A 61 -29.72 -2.46 -26.89
N THR A 62 -29.27 -1.83 -27.98
CA THR A 62 -28.21 -0.82 -28.08
C THR A 62 -26.96 -1.04 -27.22
N ALA A 63 -25.98 -1.72 -27.82
CA ALA A 63 -24.60 -1.82 -27.38
C ALA A 63 -23.86 -0.47 -27.46
N ALA A 64 -24.28 0.50 -26.66
CA ALA A 64 -23.55 1.74 -26.43
C ALA A 64 -23.30 1.87 -24.92
N GLN A 65 -22.03 1.66 -24.54
CA GLN A 65 -21.39 2.03 -23.27
C GLN A 65 -21.34 1.02 -22.09
N SER A 66 -21.66 -0.26 -22.27
CA SER A 66 -21.40 -1.25 -21.21
C SER A 66 -19.92 -1.65 -21.17
N THR A 67 -19.15 -1.08 -20.23
CA THR A 67 -17.83 -1.62 -19.85
C THR A 67 -18.01 -3.10 -19.49
N SER A 68 -17.22 -3.99 -20.11
CA SER A 68 -17.28 -5.43 -19.80
C SER A 68 -16.87 -5.69 -18.34
N PRO A 69 -17.31 -6.80 -17.72
CA PRO A 69 -16.93 -7.14 -16.34
C PRO A 69 -15.40 -7.16 -16.14
N GLU A 70 -14.65 -7.63 -17.13
CA GLU A 70 -13.18 -7.65 -17.11
C GLU A 70 -12.59 -6.24 -17.17
N ALA A 71 -13.14 -5.37 -18.01
CA ALA A 71 -12.70 -3.97 -18.10
C ALA A 71 -13.06 -3.19 -16.82
N LEU A 72 -14.17 -3.53 -16.17
CA LEU A 72 -14.54 -2.98 -14.86
C LEU A 72 -13.56 -3.42 -13.78
N ARG A 73 -13.22 -4.73 -13.73
CA ARG A 73 -12.21 -5.26 -12.80
C ARG A 73 -10.88 -4.52 -12.95
N ALA A 74 -10.39 -4.40 -14.18
CA ALA A 74 -9.12 -3.75 -14.49
C ALA A 74 -9.13 -2.28 -14.04
N ARG A 75 -10.18 -1.53 -14.36
CA ARG A 75 -10.30 -0.11 -13.97
C ARG A 75 -10.36 0.09 -12.46
N LEU A 76 -11.10 -0.76 -11.75
CA LEU A 76 -11.18 -0.68 -10.27
C LEU A 76 -9.84 -1.01 -9.62
N ALA A 77 -9.16 -2.05 -10.09
CA ALA A 77 -7.83 -2.42 -9.61
C ALA A 77 -6.81 -1.31 -9.91
N GLU A 78 -6.78 -0.78 -11.13
CA GLU A 78 -5.91 0.32 -11.53
C GLU A 78 -6.10 1.54 -10.64
N ARG A 79 -7.36 1.92 -10.38
CA ARG A 79 -7.65 3.04 -9.48
C ARG A 79 -7.14 2.77 -8.06
N TYR A 80 -7.40 1.59 -7.53
CA TYR A 80 -6.92 1.21 -6.21
C TYR A 80 -5.39 1.28 -6.12
N PHE A 81 -4.67 0.74 -7.11
CA PHE A 81 -3.21 0.73 -7.08
C PHE A 81 -2.58 2.12 -7.33
N ALA A 82 -3.27 3.00 -8.05
CA ALA A 82 -2.89 4.41 -8.13
C ALA A 82 -2.95 5.09 -6.76
N ASP A 83 -4.04 4.90 -6.02
CA ASP A 83 -4.21 5.47 -4.68
C ASP A 83 -3.27 4.79 -3.64
N PHE A 84 -3.07 3.47 -3.74
CA PHE A 84 -2.12 2.70 -2.94
C PHE A 84 -0.69 3.24 -3.10
N SER A 85 -0.21 3.35 -4.34
CA SER A 85 1.16 3.82 -4.62
C SER A 85 1.34 5.27 -4.20
N GLY A 86 0.32 6.12 -4.37
CA GLY A 86 0.30 7.50 -3.86
C GLY A 86 0.53 7.55 -2.35
N ALA A 87 -0.28 6.81 -1.57
CA ALA A 87 -0.16 6.79 -0.11
C ALA A 87 1.22 6.30 0.37
N TRP A 88 1.78 5.28 -0.29
CA TRP A 88 3.12 4.79 0.02
C TRP A 88 4.22 5.79 -0.34
N LEU A 89 4.11 6.47 -1.48
CA LEU A 89 5.06 7.50 -1.88
C LEU A 89 5.02 8.70 -0.94
N ASP A 90 3.84 9.16 -0.53
CA ASP A 90 3.68 10.25 0.44
C ASP A 90 4.35 9.90 1.76
N PHE A 91 4.09 8.69 2.29
CA PHE A 91 4.77 8.19 3.48
C PHE A 91 6.30 8.16 3.31
N LEU A 92 6.83 7.58 2.23
CA LEU A 92 8.28 7.48 2.04
C LEU A 92 8.95 8.84 1.86
N ASN A 93 8.31 9.75 1.14
CA ASN A 93 8.82 11.11 0.90
C ASN A 93 8.73 12.00 2.15
N SER A 94 7.86 11.66 3.10
CA SER A 94 7.74 12.36 4.39
C SER A 94 8.87 12.03 5.37
N LEU A 95 9.58 10.90 5.17
CA LEU A 95 10.65 10.48 6.07
C LEU A 95 11.73 11.57 6.17
N ARG A 96 12.12 11.87 7.40
CA ARG A 96 13.20 12.81 7.72
C ARG A 96 14.25 12.12 8.56
N TRP A 97 15.51 12.37 8.23
CA TRP A 97 16.63 11.94 9.06
C TRP A 97 16.67 12.74 10.37
N GLN A 98 16.87 12.06 11.48
CA GLN A 98 17.01 12.69 12.79
C GLN A 98 18.35 13.42 12.91
N ARG A 99 18.30 14.71 13.25
CA ARG A 99 19.51 15.52 13.39
C ARG A 99 20.32 15.08 14.61
N ALA A 100 21.55 14.62 14.37
CA ALA A 100 22.55 14.41 15.42
C ALA A 100 22.96 15.73 16.09
N ALA A 101 23.02 15.77 17.42
CA ALA A 101 23.46 16.94 18.18
C ALA A 101 24.99 17.03 18.26
N THR A 102 25.67 15.88 18.28
CA THR A 102 27.13 15.77 18.39
C THR A 102 27.72 14.85 17.31
N LEU A 103 29.04 14.89 17.16
CA LEU A 103 29.76 13.95 16.29
C LEU A 103 29.58 12.50 16.78
N SER A 104 29.52 12.28 18.10
CA SER A 104 29.29 10.93 18.66
C SER A 104 27.92 10.41 18.24
N ASP A 105 26.87 11.22 18.36
CA ASP A 105 25.53 10.82 17.94
C ASP A 105 25.47 10.50 16.45
N ALA A 106 26.19 11.26 15.61
CA ALA A 106 26.26 11.01 14.18
C ALA A 106 26.95 9.66 13.88
N ILE A 107 28.03 9.33 14.61
CA ILE A 107 28.70 8.03 14.49
C ILE A 107 27.73 6.92 14.91
N ASP A 108 27.05 7.07 16.05
CA ASP A 108 26.09 6.08 16.55
C ASP A 108 24.94 5.84 15.57
N GLN A 109 24.42 6.89 14.93
CA GLN A 109 23.38 6.76 13.91
C GLN A 109 23.90 6.02 12.65
N LEU A 110 25.11 6.32 12.19
CA LEU A 110 25.70 5.63 11.03
C LEU A 110 26.01 4.16 11.34
N THR A 111 26.49 3.86 12.55
CA THR A 111 26.71 2.50 13.03
C THR A 111 25.39 1.73 13.08
N LEU A 112 24.33 2.34 13.62
CA LEU A 112 23.00 1.73 13.67
C LEU A 112 22.44 1.48 12.27
N MET A 113 22.63 2.42 11.33
CA MET A 113 22.19 2.22 9.93
C MET A 113 22.87 1.01 9.29
N ALA A 114 24.17 0.83 9.55
CA ALA A 114 24.98 -0.25 8.99
C ALA A 114 24.81 -1.61 9.70
N ASP A 115 24.18 -1.66 10.87
CA ASP A 115 23.96 -2.90 11.61
C ASP A 115 22.87 -3.75 10.94
N VAL A 116 23.26 -4.87 10.34
CA VAL A 116 22.33 -5.75 9.59
C VAL A 116 21.24 -6.40 10.45
N ARG A 117 21.38 -6.45 11.78
CA ARG A 117 20.41 -7.06 12.69
C ARG A 117 19.46 -6.03 13.29
N GLN A 118 19.97 -4.83 13.57
CA GLN A 118 19.24 -3.80 14.32
C GLN A 118 18.88 -2.56 13.50
N SER A 119 19.25 -2.51 12.22
CA SER A 119 19.01 -1.34 11.37
C SER A 119 17.51 -1.13 11.09
N PRO A 120 16.93 0.01 11.53
CA PRO A 120 15.57 0.37 11.17
C PRO A 120 15.37 0.54 9.66
N LEU A 121 16.43 0.92 8.92
CA LEU A 121 16.39 1.03 7.47
C LEU A 121 16.20 -0.36 6.83
N VAL A 122 16.95 -1.36 7.27
CA VAL A 122 16.81 -2.74 6.77
C VAL A 122 15.41 -3.28 7.06
N ALA A 123 14.91 -3.07 8.28
CA ALA A 123 13.57 -3.49 8.67
C ALA A 123 12.49 -2.83 7.79
N LEU A 124 12.57 -1.51 7.58
CA LEU A 124 11.65 -0.78 6.71
C LEU A 124 11.69 -1.31 5.26
N MET A 125 12.88 -1.55 4.71
CA MET A 125 13.02 -2.09 3.36
C MET A 125 12.44 -3.50 3.22
N ASN A 126 12.52 -4.34 4.26
CA ASN A 126 11.87 -5.64 4.26
C ASN A 126 10.35 -5.52 4.23
N THR A 127 9.78 -4.62 5.04
CA THR A 127 8.35 -4.32 5.02
C THR A 127 7.91 -3.83 3.64
N LEU A 128 8.64 -2.88 3.06
CA LEU A 128 8.40 -2.40 1.70
C LEU A 128 8.44 -3.52 0.66
N SER A 129 9.39 -4.45 0.77
CA SER A 129 9.47 -5.59 -0.15
C SER A 129 8.25 -6.51 -0.06
N VAL A 130 7.70 -6.71 1.13
CA VAL A 130 6.48 -7.52 1.33
C VAL A 130 5.25 -6.80 0.77
N GLN A 131 5.14 -5.50 1.03
CA GLN A 131 4.00 -4.67 0.64
C GLN A 131 4.00 -4.40 -0.87
N GLY A 132 5.15 -4.21 -1.50
CA GLY A 132 5.28 -3.98 -2.94
C GLY A 132 5.14 -5.22 -3.82
N ARG A 133 4.95 -6.41 -3.24
CA ARG A 133 4.62 -7.66 -3.97
C ARG A 133 3.11 -7.93 -4.08
N THR A 134 2.29 -6.92 -3.79
CA THR A 134 0.85 -6.89 -4.11
C THR A 134 0.63 -6.68 -5.59
#